data_AF-A0A2V6ZJA0-F1
#
_entry.id   AF-A0A2V6ZJA0-F1
#
_cell.length_a   1.000
_cell.length_b   1.000
_cell.length_c   1.000
_cell.angle_alpha   90.00
_cell.angle_beta   90.00
_cell.angle_gamma   90.00
#
_symmetry.space_group_name_H-M   'P 1'
#
loop_
_entity.id
_entity.type
_entity.pdbx_description
1 polymer ?
#
loop_
_entity_poly.entity_id
_entity_poly.type
_entity_poly.pdbx_seq_one_letter_code
_entity_poly.pdbx_strand_id
1 'polypeptide(L)'
;MIANTVAMLLALAALSGCAAPAPGTMAPQTAAPEVAAPASAEGARVDRTVTLPSGATLKVAADWTVTTSTDGLILEDPEKQLKIELVEVEATAGMSAAISTAWSRRRPGFNRQELAASDSPGREGWDLFRWSRYKTSPEEVRRVSAFVARKDTLAVVVLVDSPLAAVQRRSSEVGLVHDSLRPAGYVRETYRGRTPRPLDAARVAYLKAFTDRMREAADVPGVSVVLFDQHATLIEEGFGVRERGRPEPVTADSLYIIASNTKPLTTLLLARLVDEGRFGWDTPVTQIYPRFKIGDAEVTRRILVKHLVCACTGLPRQDFEWLFTFDRSSPQGQLDVLATMKPTT
;
A
#
# COMPACT_ATOMS: atom_id res chain seq x y z
N MET A 1 39.37 -4.79 41.09
CA MET A 1 39.64 -3.97 42.30
C MET A 1 39.01 -2.61 42.03
N ILE A 2 37.83 -2.32 42.59
CA ILE A 2 37.64 -1.78 43.97
C ILE A 2 38.23 -0.36 43.99
N ALA A 3 37.54 0.73 44.32
CA ALA A 3 36.29 0.99 45.01
C ALA A 3 36.00 2.50 44.78
N ASN A 4 34.74 2.94 44.60
CA ASN A 4 33.83 3.40 45.68
C ASN A 4 34.26 4.80 46.19
N THR A 5 33.41 5.80 46.48
CA THR A 5 32.12 5.77 47.20
C THR A 5 31.63 7.25 47.24
N VAL A 6 30.34 7.55 46.97
CA VAL A 6 29.32 8.04 47.96
C VAL A 6 29.35 9.55 48.26
N ALA A 7 28.26 10.30 48.48
CA ALA A 7 26.80 10.17 48.36
C ALA A 7 26.18 11.50 48.87
N MET A 8 24.87 11.71 48.67
CA MET A 8 23.89 12.41 49.55
C MET A 8 22.74 13.00 48.68
N LEU A 9 21.45 13.05 49.03
CA LEU A 9 20.55 12.47 50.04
C LEU A 9 19.13 12.99 49.60
N LEU A 10 18.07 12.19 49.34
CA LEU A 10 17.04 11.62 50.24
C LEU A 10 15.91 12.59 50.70
N ALA A 11 14.65 12.19 50.45
CA ALA A 11 13.47 12.29 51.33
C ALA A 11 12.30 11.49 50.70
N LEU A 12 11.91 10.30 51.21
CA LEU A 12 10.86 9.98 52.21
C LEU A 12 9.42 10.32 51.74
N ALA A 13 8.36 9.50 51.89
CA ALA A 13 8.02 8.38 52.78
C ALA A 13 6.86 7.55 52.13
N ALA A 14 6.85 6.22 52.19
CA ALA A 14 6.20 5.31 53.16
C ALA A 14 4.74 4.85 52.83
N LEU A 15 4.64 3.52 52.65
CA LEU A 15 3.55 2.58 53.02
C LEU A 15 2.12 2.81 52.49
N SER A 16 1.67 1.89 51.63
CA SER A 16 0.48 1.05 51.87
C SER A 16 0.37 -0.02 50.79
N GLY A 17 0.28 -1.29 51.21
CA GLY A 17 0.01 -2.40 50.30
C GLY A 17 -1.42 -2.36 49.78
N CYS A 18 -1.61 -2.71 48.52
CA CYS A 18 -2.88 -3.14 47.98
C CYS A 18 -2.65 -4.35 47.07
N ALA A 19 -3.36 -5.42 47.39
CA ALA A 19 -3.40 -6.68 46.68
C ALA A 19 -3.85 -6.51 45.21
N ALA A 20 -3.43 -7.44 44.37
CA ALA A 20 -3.98 -7.61 43.02
C ALA A 20 -5.52 -7.81 43.11
N PRO A 21 -6.31 -7.17 42.23
CA PRO A 21 -7.75 -7.38 42.23
C PRO A 21 -8.07 -8.80 41.75
N ALA A 22 -9.07 -9.42 42.37
CA ALA A 22 -9.66 -10.68 41.92
C ALA A 22 -10.27 -10.52 40.50
N PRO A 23 -10.38 -11.61 39.71
CA PRO A 23 -10.92 -11.55 38.35
C PRO A 23 -12.40 -11.14 38.40
N GLY A 24 -12.66 -9.87 38.05
CA GLY A 24 -14.00 -9.37 37.85
C GLY A 24 -14.61 -9.98 36.59
N THR A 25 -15.78 -10.58 36.72
CA THR A 25 -16.64 -10.97 35.61
C THR A 25 -16.89 -9.78 34.68
N MET A 26 -16.33 -9.85 33.48
CA MET A 26 -16.53 -8.87 32.42
C MET A 26 -18.02 -8.88 32.03
N ALA A 27 -18.73 -7.78 32.28
CA ALA A 27 -20.11 -7.61 31.83
C ALA A 27 -20.17 -7.67 30.29
N PRO A 28 -21.28 -8.15 29.69
CA PRO A 28 -21.38 -8.26 28.24
C PRO A 28 -21.20 -6.88 27.61
N GLN A 29 -20.23 -6.76 26.69
CA GLN A 29 -20.10 -5.57 25.86
C GLN A 29 -21.38 -5.44 25.03
N THR A 30 -22.14 -4.37 25.27
CA THR A 30 -23.23 -3.95 24.39
C THR A 30 -22.66 -3.76 22.98
N ALA A 31 -23.33 -4.34 21.99
CA ALA A 31 -22.93 -4.29 20.60
C ALA A 31 -22.52 -2.87 20.18
N ALA A 32 -21.36 -2.75 19.54
CA ALA A 32 -20.92 -1.49 18.95
C ALA A 32 -22.03 -0.96 18.02
N PRO A 33 -22.36 0.35 18.07
CA PRO A 33 -23.34 0.91 17.15
C PRO A 33 -22.87 0.69 15.72
N GLU A 34 -23.81 0.28 14.86
CA GLU A 34 -23.59 0.06 13.44
C GLU A 34 -23.03 1.35 12.82
N VAL A 35 -21.77 1.29 12.37
CA VAL A 35 -21.11 2.42 11.71
C VAL A 35 -21.84 2.65 10.40
N ALA A 36 -22.68 3.70 10.37
CA ALA A 36 -23.36 4.13 9.17
C ALA A 36 -22.33 4.33 8.04
N ALA A 37 -22.61 3.75 6.88
CA ALA A 37 -21.79 3.93 5.70
C ALA A 37 -21.60 5.43 5.42
N PRO A 38 -20.38 5.90 5.11
CA PRO A 38 -20.15 7.31 4.88
C PRO A 38 -21.04 7.80 3.74
N ALA A 39 -21.70 8.94 3.98
CA ALA A 39 -22.50 9.62 2.98
C ALA A 39 -21.68 9.81 1.70
N SER A 40 -22.28 9.48 0.57
CA SER A 40 -21.69 9.60 -0.76
C SER A 40 -21.14 11.01 -0.96
N ALA A 41 -19.83 11.12 -1.12
CA ALA A 41 -19.19 12.37 -1.52
C ALA A 41 -19.74 12.77 -2.90
N GLU A 42 -20.55 13.83 -2.94
CA GLU A 42 -20.98 14.46 -4.18
C GLU A 42 -19.74 14.91 -4.97
N GLY A 43 -19.65 14.44 -6.22
CA GLY A 43 -18.57 14.77 -7.16
C GLY A 43 -17.52 13.68 -7.38
N ALA A 44 -17.66 12.48 -6.82
CA ALA A 44 -16.73 11.39 -7.08
C ALA A 44 -16.70 11.01 -8.58
N ARG A 45 -15.53 11.15 -9.21
CA ARG A 45 -15.21 10.64 -10.55
C ARG A 45 -15.62 9.16 -10.59
N VAL A 46 -16.72 8.83 -11.26
CA VAL A 46 -17.25 7.46 -11.29
C VAL A 46 -16.44 6.65 -12.28
N ASP A 47 -15.56 5.77 -11.79
CA ASP A 47 -14.83 4.84 -12.67
C ASP A 47 -15.79 4.05 -13.55
N ARG A 48 -15.46 3.92 -14.83
CA ARG A 48 -16.23 3.15 -15.81
C ARG A 48 -15.64 1.76 -16.02
N THR A 49 -16.51 0.78 -16.24
CA THR A 49 -16.08 -0.56 -16.65
C THR A 49 -15.93 -0.61 -18.17
N VAL A 50 -14.85 -1.20 -18.65
CA VAL A 50 -14.59 -1.45 -20.08
C VAL A 50 -14.28 -2.94 -20.28
N THR A 51 -14.56 -3.42 -21.49
CA THR A 51 -14.46 -4.84 -21.86
C THR A 51 -13.45 -5.01 -22.99
N LEU A 52 -12.56 -5.98 -22.85
CA LEU A 52 -11.61 -6.40 -23.88
C LEU A 52 -12.26 -7.40 -24.85
N PRO A 53 -11.65 -7.67 -26.03
CA PRO A 53 -12.20 -8.62 -27.00
C PRO A 53 -12.49 -10.02 -26.45
N SER A 54 -11.68 -10.54 -25.52
CA SER A 54 -11.92 -11.82 -24.85
C SER A 54 -13.15 -11.85 -23.93
N GLY A 55 -13.74 -10.70 -23.61
CA GLY A 55 -14.76 -10.53 -22.58
C GLY A 55 -14.19 -10.26 -21.19
N ALA A 56 -12.87 -10.21 -21.03
CA ALA A 56 -12.24 -9.70 -19.80
C ALA A 56 -12.63 -8.23 -19.56
N THR A 57 -12.75 -7.84 -18.29
CA THR A 57 -13.22 -6.50 -17.90
C THR A 57 -12.22 -5.81 -16.99
N LEU A 58 -12.18 -4.48 -17.04
CA LEU A 58 -11.43 -3.65 -16.10
C LEU A 58 -12.14 -2.31 -15.86
N LYS A 59 -11.74 -1.62 -14.80
CA LYS A 59 -12.15 -0.24 -14.52
C LYS A 59 -11.11 0.75 -15.04
N VAL A 60 -11.62 1.87 -15.53
CA VAL A 60 -10.85 3.02 -16.03
C VAL A 60 -11.51 4.29 -15.53
N ALA A 61 -10.70 5.31 -15.21
CA ALA A 61 -11.22 6.61 -14.84
C ALA A 61 -12.12 7.20 -15.95
N ALA A 62 -13.21 7.88 -15.56
CA ALA A 62 -14.29 8.29 -16.46
C ALA A 62 -13.85 9.19 -17.64
N ASP A 63 -12.90 10.06 -17.38
CA ASP A 63 -12.36 11.10 -18.27
C ASP A 63 -11.14 10.65 -19.08
N TRP A 64 -10.68 9.41 -18.90
CA TRP A 64 -9.63 8.83 -19.75
C TRP A 64 -10.19 8.43 -21.11
N THR A 65 -9.41 8.60 -22.15
CA THR A 65 -9.79 8.13 -23.49
C THR A 65 -9.55 6.63 -23.58
N VAL A 66 -10.53 5.90 -24.14
CA VAL A 66 -10.45 4.45 -24.37
C VAL A 66 -10.63 4.22 -25.87
N THR A 67 -9.63 3.62 -26.50
CA THR A 67 -9.62 3.29 -27.92
C THR A 67 -9.54 1.78 -28.08
N THR A 68 -10.50 1.20 -28.80
CA THR A 68 -10.51 -0.24 -29.10
C THR A 68 -9.51 -0.58 -30.20
N SER A 69 -8.72 -1.65 -30.02
CA SER A 69 -7.91 -2.25 -31.08
C SER A 69 -8.42 -3.66 -31.38
N THR A 70 -7.94 -4.27 -32.47
CA THR A 70 -8.32 -5.63 -32.88
C THR A 70 -7.97 -6.68 -31.84
N ASP A 71 -6.92 -6.44 -31.05
CA ASP A 71 -6.36 -7.35 -30.07
C ASP A 71 -6.28 -6.72 -28.66
N GLY A 72 -7.13 -5.75 -28.33
CA GLY A 72 -7.16 -5.17 -26.99
C GLY A 72 -7.66 -3.73 -26.93
N LEU A 73 -7.07 -2.94 -26.03
CA LEU A 73 -7.47 -1.56 -25.74
C LEU A 73 -6.26 -0.65 -25.58
N ILE A 74 -6.43 0.63 -25.89
CA ILE A 74 -5.47 1.69 -25.58
C ILE A 74 -6.18 2.70 -24.67
N LEU A 75 -5.57 2.99 -23.53
CA LEU A 75 -6.04 3.97 -22.55
C LEU A 75 -5.09 5.17 -22.56
N GLU A 76 -5.64 6.37 -22.65
CA GLU A 76 -4.86 7.62 -22.60
C GLU A 76 -5.43 8.55 -21.53
N ASP A 77 -4.54 9.14 -20.74
CA ASP A 77 -4.93 10.14 -19.75
C ASP A 77 -5.39 11.44 -20.44
N PRO A 78 -6.15 12.31 -19.73
CA PRO A 78 -6.65 13.55 -20.31
C PRO A 78 -5.56 14.49 -20.86
N GLU A 79 -4.37 14.46 -20.26
CA GLU A 79 -3.22 15.26 -20.69
C GLU A 79 -2.43 14.62 -21.85
N LYS A 80 -2.78 13.40 -22.27
CA LYS A 80 -2.08 12.61 -23.30
C LYS A 80 -0.58 12.42 -23.02
N GLN A 81 -0.20 12.37 -21.74
CA GLN A 81 1.17 12.12 -21.28
C GLN A 81 1.38 10.66 -20.88
N LEU A 82 0.32 9.93 -20.59
CA LEU A 82 0.32 8.53 -20.21
C LEU A 82 -0.52 7.72 -21.19
N LYS A 83 0.09 6.67 -21.73
CA LYS A 83 -0.57 5.66 -22.54
C LYS A 83 -0.40 4.27 -21.92
N ILE A 84 -1.50 3.58 -21.68
CA ILE A 84 -1.56 2.18 -21.25
C ILE A 84 -2.12 1.35 -22.40
N GLU A 85 -1.39 0.34 -22.84
CA GLU A 85 -1.79 -0.50 -23.97
C GLU A 85 -2.06 -1.92 -23.46
N LEU A 86 -3.31 -2.34 -23.51
CA LEU A 86 -3.72 -3.70 -23.21
C LEU A 86 -3.72 -4.52 -24.50
N VAL A 87 -3.05 -5.67 -24.47
CA VAL A 87 -2.88 -6.56 -25.61
C VAL A 87 -3.23 -7.98 -25.20
N GLU A 88 -4.19 -8.57 -25.90
CA GLU A 88 -4.57 -9.97 -25.75
C GLU A 88 -3.71 -10.83 -26.67
N VAL A 89 -3.02 -11.78 -26.06
CA VAL A 89 -2.10 -12.69 -26.74
C VAL A 89 -2.30 -14.10 -26.23
N GLU A 90 -2.01 -15.07 -27.08
CA GLU A 90 -1.91 -16.45 -26.66
C GLU A 90 -0.56 -16.68 -25.98
N ALA A 91 -0.58 -17.28 -24.79
CA ALA A 91 0.57 -17.50 -23.92
C ALA A 91 0.97 -18.98 -23.83
N THR A 92 0.81 -19.74 -24.92
CA THR A 92 1.20 -21.16 -25.02
C THR A 92 2.72 -21.35 -24.85
N ALA A 93 3.52 -20.41 -25.36
CA ALA A 93 4.97 -20.37 -25.18
C ALA A 93 5.43 -19.70 -23.85
N GLY A 94 4.49 -19.41 -22.95
CA GLY A 94 4.76 -18.78 -21.65
C GLY A 94 4.65 -17.26 -21.61
N MET A 95 4.74 -16.70 -20.40
CA MET A 95 4.47 -15.27 -20.13
C MET A 95 5.50 -14.33 -20.78
N SER A 96 6.77 -14.70 -20.84
CA SER A 96 7.80 -13.87 -21.48
C SER A 96 7.59 -13.76 -22.99
N ALA A 97 7.17 -14.86 -23.64
CA ALA A 97 6.84 -14.86 -25.06
C ALA A 97 5.58 -14.02 -25.35
N ALA A 98 4.57 -14.11 -24.47
CA ALA A 98 3.38 -13.25 -24.50
C ALA A 98 3.75 -11.76 -24.43
N ILE A 99 4.64 -11.38 -23.50
CA ILE A 99 5.09 -9.98 -23.38
C ILE A 99 5.87 -9.54 -24.62
N SER A 100 6.80 -10.37 -25.13
CA SER A 100 7.55 -10.07 -26.34
C SER A 100 6.63 -9.87 -27.55
N THR A 101 5.61 -10.72 -27.70
CA THR A 101 4.58 -10.59 -28.73
C THR A 101 3.77 -9.31 -28.58
N ALA A 102 3.37 -8.95 -27.36
CA ALA A 102 2.63 -7.71 -27.12
C ALA A 102 3.48 -6.47 -27.46
N TRP A 103 4.76 -6.45 -27.05
CA TRP A 103 5.68 -5.38 -27.42
C TRP A 103 5.89 -5.30 -28.92
N SER A 104 6.13 -6.41 -29.62
CA SER A 104 6.37 -6.38 -31.07
C SER A 104 5.16 -5.86 -31.85
N ARG A 105 3.93 -6.16 -31.40
CA ARG A 105 2.69 -5.63 -32.00
C ARG A 105 2.51 -4.13 -31.82
N ARG A 106 2.88 -3.58 -30.65
CA ARG A 106 2.73 -2.14 -30.37
C ARG A 106 3.96 -1.33 -30.79
N ARG A 107 5.13 -1.95 -30.76
CA ARG A 107 6.45 -1.39 -31.00
C ARG A 107 7.36 -2.46 -31.63
N PRO A 108 7.34 -2.64 -32.96
CA PRO A 108 8.14 -3.65 -33.66
C PRO A 108 9.66 -3.58 -33.41
N GLY A 109 10.18 -2.41 -33.03
CA GLY A 109 11.60 -2.19 -32.67
C GLY A 109 11.92 -2.29 -31.18
N PHE A 110 11.04 -2.82 -30.35
CA PHE A 110 11.28 -2.90 -28.91
C PHE A 110 12.40 -3.91 -28.58
N ASN A 111 13.54 -3.42 -28.07
CA ASN A 111 14.70 -4.23 -27.73
C ASN A 111 15.32 -3.83 -26.37
N ARG A 112 14.47 -3.52 -25.37
CA ARG A 112 14.97 -3.14 -24.04
C ARG A 112 15.27 -4.37 -23.19
N GLN A 113 16.38 -4.32 -22.47
CA GLN A 113 16.74 -5.33 -21.48
C GLN A 113 15.72 -5.36 -20.33
N GLU A 114 15.21 -6.55 -19.98
CA GLU A 114 14.43 -6.76 -18.76
C GLU A 114 15.35 -6.68 -17.54
N LEU A 115 15.10 -5.72 -16.65
CA LEU A 115 15.89 -5.51 -15.42
C LEU A 115 15.46 -6.45 -14.30
N ALA A 116 14.15 -6.66 -14.19
CA ALA A 116 13.56 -7.48 -13.15
C ALA A 116 12.22 -8.02 -13.64
N ALA A 117 11.96 -9.27 -13.30
CA ALA A 117 10.64 -9.87 -13.43
C ALA A 117 10.30 -10.67 -12.19
N SER A 118 9.02 -10.73 -11.87
CA SER A 118 8.49 -11.51 -10.77
C SER A 118 7.15 -12.11 -11.15
N ASP A 119 7.02 -13.41 -10.95
CA ASP A 119 5.75 -14.11 -11.09
C ASP A 119 5.07 -14.18 -9.72
N SER A 120 3.75 -14.14 -9.71
CA SER A 120 2.95 -14.34 -8.51
C SER A 120 1.73 -15.20 -8.81
N PRO A 121 1.26 -16.00 -7.84
CA PRO A 121 0.04 -16.79 -8.01
C PRO A 121 -1.13 -15.90 -8.46
N GLY A 122 -1.96 -16.46 -9.33
CA GLY A 122 -3.21 -15.85 -9.72
C GLY A 122 -4.14 -15.62 -8.54
N ARG A 123 -4.98 -14.61 -8.68
CA ARG A 123 -6.09 -14.24 -7.79
C ARG A 123 -7.20 -13.67 -8.65
N GLU A 124 -8.40 -13.53 -8.09
CA GLU A 124 -9.52 -12.88 -8.77
C GLU A 124 -9.85 -13.54 -10.13
N GLY A 125 -9.82 -14.88 -10.17
CA GLY A 125 -10.13 -15.70 -11.35
C GLY A 125 -8.96 -15.97 -12.28
N TRP A 126 -7.87 -15.22 -12.19
CA TRP A 126 -6.63 -15.45 -12.96
C TRP A 126 -5.81 -16.60 -12.39
N ASP A 127 -4.99 -17.25 -13.22
CA ASP A 127 -4.13 -18.38 -12.81
C ASP A 127 -2.72 -17.93 -12.44
N LEU A 128 -2.22 -16.89 -13.11
CA LEU A 128 -0.87 -16.37 -12.90
C LEU A 128 -0.80 -14.88 -13.22
N PHE A 129 0.01 -14.16 -12.45
CA PHE A 129 0.46 -12.81 -12.81
C PHE A 129 1.96 -12.76 -13.00
N ARG A 130 2.41 -11.89 -13.92
CA ARG A 130 3.81 -11.53 -14.07
C ARG A 130 3.98 -10.02 -14.11
N TRP A 131 5.01 -9.54 -13.44
CA TRP A 131 5.49 -8.17 -13.56
C TRP A 131 6.85 -8.16 -14.20
N SER A 132 7.07 -7.25 -15.16
CA SER A 132 8.33 -7.05 -15.85
C SER A 132 8.67 -5.56 -15.87
N ARG A 133 9.91 -5.21 -15.53
CA ARG A 133 10.45 -3.85 -15.62
C ARG A 133 11.65 -3.84 -16.55
N TYR A 134 11.72 -2.84 -17.42
CA TYR A 134 12.77 -2.73 -18.41
C TYR A 134 13.76 -1.63 -18.07
N LYS A 135 14.96 -1.75 -18.64
CA LYS A 135 16.03 -0.77 -18.49
C LYS A 135 15.67 0.53 -19.18
N THR A 136 15.79 1.62 -18.43
CA THR A 136 15.66 3.00 -18.89
C THR A 136 16.88 3.76 -18.39
N SER A 137 17.48 4.62 -19.22
CA SER A 137 18.55 5.49 -18.74
C SER A 137 17.95 6.59 -17.82
N PRO A 138 18.72 7.13 -16.87
CA PRO A 138 18.28 8.28 -16.07
C PRO A 138 17.88 9.49 -16.91
N GLU A 139 18.50 9.67 -18.07
CA GLU A 139 18.24 10.79 -19.00
C GLU A 139 16.87 10.70 -19.66
N GLU A 140 16.33 9.48 -19.83
CA GLU A 140 15.02 9.27 -20.45
C GLU A 140 13.86 9.66 -19.53
N VAL A 141 14.07 9.67 -18.20
CA VAL A 141 13.06 9.97 -17.17
C VAL A 141 11.71 9.31 -17.49
N ARG A 142 11.74 7.99 -17.75
CA ARG A 142 10.62 7.23 -18.31
C ARG A 142 10.35 5.95 -17.52
N ARG A 143 9.09 5.50 -17.51
CA ARG A 143 8.73 4.16 -17.04
C ARG A 143 8.45 3.27 -18.25
N VAL A 144 9.13 2.14 -18.29
CA VAL A 144 8.84 1.05 -19.23
C VAL A 144 8.62 -0.25 -18.45
N SER A 145 7.42 -0.79 -18.53
CA SER A 145 7.01 -2.00 -17.80
C SER A 145 5.91 -2.77 -18.52
N ALA A 146 5.81 -4.06 -18.20
CA ALA A 146 4.70 -4.91 -18.58
C ALA A 146 4.12 -5.59 -17.32
N PHE A 147 2.80 -5.71 -17.29
CA PHE A 147 2.08 -6.57 -16.37
C PHE A 147 1.30 -7.59 -17.20
N VAL A 148 1.20 -8.82 -16.74
CA VAL A 148 0.46 -9.86 -17.44
C VAL A 148 -0.46 -10.58 -16.47
N ALA A 149 -1.71 -10.75 -16.89
CA ALA A 149 -2.68 -11.62 -16.24
C ALA A 149 -3.02 -12.77 -17.19
N ARG A 150 -2.83 -14.02 -16.75
CA ARG A 150 -3.08 -15.21 -17.58
C ARG A 150 -4.22 -16.06 -17.05
N LYS A 151 -5.12 -16.45 -17.94
CA LYS A 151 -6.15 -17.47 -17.74
C LYS A 151 -6.02 -18.52 -18.83
N ASP A 152 -5.73 -19.76 -18.46
CA ASP A 152 -5.48 -20.86 -19.40
C ASP A 152 -4.39 -20.47 -20.42
N THR A 153 -4.74 -20.40 -21.71
CA THR A 153 -3.83 -19.95 -22.79
C THR A 153 -3.94 -18.46 -23.10
N LEU A 154 -4.95 -17.75 -22.58
CA LEU A 154 -5.11 -16.31 -22.81
C LEU A 154 -4.26 -15.51 -21.82
N ALA A 155 -3.47 -14.57 -22.33
CA ALA A 155 -2.80 -13.55 -21.54
C ALA A 155 -3.27 -12.15 -21.95
N VAL A 156 -3.66 -11.36 -20.94
CA VAL A 156 -3.85 -9.91 -21.08
C VAL A 156 -2.56 -9.24 -20.63
N VAL A 157 -1.84 -8.65 -21.58
CA VAL A 157 -0.59 -7.93 -21.35
C VAL A 157 -0.88 -6.43 -21.29
N VAL A 158 -0.60 -5.82 -20.14
CA VAL A 158 -0.72 -4.38 -19.90
C VAL A 158 0.67 -3.75 -20.04
N LEU A 159 0.86 -2.96 -21.09
CA LEU A 159 2.11 -2.27 -21.39
C LEU A 159 2.03 -0.81 -20.94
N VAL A 160 3.05 -0.36 -20.24
CA VAL A 160 3.23 1.05 -19.88
C VAL A 160 4.60 1.50 -20.37
N ASP A 161 4.58 2.52 -21.22
CA ASP A 161 5.77 3.17 -21.75
C ASP A 161 5.44 4.67 -21.87
N SER A 162 5.81 5.45 -20.85
CA SER A 162 5.41 6.85 -20.68
C SER A 162 6.37 7.60 -19.74
N PRO A 163 6.45 8.94 -19.80
CA PRO A 163 7.29 9.72 -18.89
C PRO A 163 7.02 9.36 -17.42
N LEU A 164 8.08 9.23 -16.63
CA LEU A 164 7.99 8.75 -15.25
C LEU A 164 7.07 9.64 -14.41
N ALA A 165 7.16 10.95 -14.58
CA ALA A 165 6.33 11.92 -13.88
C ALA A 165 4.84 11.72 -14.18
N ALA A 166 4.46 11.44 -15.43
CA ALA A 166 3.07 11.19 -15.80
C ALA A 166 2.54 9.90 -15.17
N VAL A 167 3.34 8.82 -15.19
CA VAL A 167 2.98 7.55 -14.53
C VAL A 167 2.85 7.71 -13.02
N GLN A 168 3.73 8.48 -12.37
CA GLN A 168 3.66 8.73 -10.93
C GLN A 168 2.41 9.54 -10.56
N ARG A 169 2.12 10.59 -11.35
CA ARG A 169 0.93 11.43 -11.19
C ARG A 169 -0.36 10.63 -11.27
N ARG A 170 -0.40 9.66 -12.19
CA ARG A 170 -1.55 8.79 -12.46
C ARG A 170 -1.40 7.39 -11.86
N SER A 171 -0.59 7.24 -10.82
CA SER A 171 -0.25 5.92 -10.28
C SER A 171 -1.46 5.18 -9.72
N SER A 172 -2.43 5.91 -9.16
CA SER A 172 -3.71 5.35 -8.69
C SER A 172 -4.55 4.82 -9.85
N GLU A 173 -4.65 5.54 -10.97
CA GLU A 173 -5.38 5.10 -12.16
C GLU A 173 -4.68 3.94 -12.87
N VAL A 174 -3.34 3.92 -12.92
CA VAL A 174 -2.56 2.76 -13.39
C VAL A 174 -2.80 1.55 -12.49
N GLY A 175 -2.82 1.75 -11.17
CA GLY A 175 -3.16 0.71 -10.19
C GLY A 175 -4.57 0.18 -10.39
N LEU A 176 -5.56 1.08 -10.58
CA LEU A 176 -6.95 0.72 -10.85
C LEU A 176 -7.06 -0.23 -12.05
N VAL A 177 -6.38 0.07 -13.16
CA VAL A 177 -6.36 -0.79 -14.36
C VAL A 177 -5.89 -2.21 -14.03
N HIS A 178 -4.79 -2.35 -13.27
CA HIS A 178 -4.26 -3.65 -12.89
C HIS A 178 -5.16 -4.38 -11.88
N ASP A 179 -5.59 -3.68 -10.82
CA ASP A 179 -6.28 -4.27 -9.66
C ASP A 179 -7.74 -4.61 -9.96
N SER A 180 -8.33 -3.98 -10.98
CA SER A 180 -9.71 -4.22 -11.43
C SER A 180 -9.82 -5.17 -12.62
N LEU A 181 -8.70 -5.60 -13.22
CA LEU A 181 -8.71 -6.53 -14.34
C LEU A 181 -9.26 -7.90 -13.93
N ARG A 182 -10.31 -8.37 -14.61
CA ARG A 182 -10.98 -9.65 -14.36
C ARG A 182 -11.13 -10.45 -15.65
N PRO A 183 -10.95 -11.78 -15.63
CA PRO A 183 -11.17 -12.60 -16.81
C PRO A 183 -12.65 -12.64 -17.19
N ALA A 184 -12.94 -13.05 -18.42
CA ALA A 184 -14.31 -13.24 -18.87
C ALA A 184 -15.06 -14.22 -17.95
N GLY A 185 -16.31 -13.88 -17.60
CA GLY A 185 -17.13 -14.71 -16.73
C GLY A 185 -16.70 -14.74 -15.25
N TYR A 186 -15.83 -13.84 -14.81
CA TYR A 186 -15.42 -13.77 -13.41
C TYR A 186 -16.61 -13.59 -12.46
N VAL A 187 -16.67 -14.46 -11.46
CA VAL A 187 -17.60 -14.34 -10.32
C VAL A 187 -16.76 -14.10 -9.07
N ARG A 188 -17.05 -13.01 -8.37
CA ARG A 188 -16.35 -12.65 -7.13
C ARG A 188 -16.48 -13.75 -6.09
N GLU A 189 -15.34 -14.23 -5.58
CA GLU A 189 -15.36 -15.15 -4.46
C GLU A 189 -15.99 -14.48 -3.23
N THR A 190 -16.89 -15.20 -2.56
CA THR A 190 -17.51 -14.77 -1.32
C THR A 190 -17.31 -15.80 -0.23
N TYR A 191 -16.86 -15.31 0.92
CA TYR A 191 -16.75 -16.10 2.14
C TYR A 191 -18.00 -15.96 3.03
N ARG A 192 -19.01 -15.20 2.58
CA ARG A 192 -20.27 -15.05 3.33
C ARG A 192 -20.92 -16.40 3.54
N GLY A 193 -21.22 -16.73 4.79
CA GLY A 193 -21.82 -18.01 5.19
C GLY A 193 -20.84 -19.19 5.21
N ARG A 194 -19.55 -19.00 4.91
CA ARG A 194 -18.54 -20.05 5.06
C ARG A 194 -18.02 -20.09 6.49
N THR A 195 -17.83 -21.29 7.02
CA THR A 195 -17.19 -21.50 8.32
C THR A 195 -15.67 -21.31 8.18
N PRO A 196 -15.04 -20.41 8.95
CA PRO A 196 -13.59 -20.28 8.97
C PRO A 196 -12.93 -21.60 9.38
N ARG A 197 -11.78 -21.93 8.78
CA ARG A 197 -10.99 -23.07 9.24
C ARG A 197 -10.44 -22.76 10.64
N PRO A 198 -10.41 -23.72 11.56
CA PRO A 198 -9.82 -23.49 12.87
C PRO A 198 -8.33 -23.17 12.74
N LEU A 199 -7.85 -22.26 13.58
CA LEU A 199 -6.42 -22.03 13.81
C LEU A 199 -5.92 -23.03 14.86
N ASP A 200 -6.09 -24.32 14.55
CA ASP A 200 -5.58 -25.42 15.37
C ASP A 200 -4.05 -25.42 15.45
N ALA A 201 -3.49 -26.23 16.36
CA ALA A 201 -2.06 -26.32 16.58
C ALA A 201 -1.27 -26.68 15.31
N ALA A 202 -1.83 -27.54 14.45
CA ALA A 202 -1.17 -27.94 13.20
C ALA A 202 -1.11 -26.77 12.20
N ARG A 203 -2.17 -25.96 12.12
CA ARG A 203 -2.21 -24.78 11.25
C ARG A 203 -1.31 -23.66 11.75
N VAL A 204 -1.28 -23.45 13.07
CA VAL A 204 -0.35 -22.51 13.71
C VAL A 204 1.11 -22.92 13.42
N ALA A 205 1.45 -24.20 13.61
CA ALA A 205 2.78 -24.71 13.29
C ALA A 205 3.14 -24.55 11.80
N TYR A 206 2.18 -24.81 10.90
CA TYR A 206 2.34 -24.56 9.47
C TYR A 206 2.63 -23.07 9.18
N LEU A 207 1.91 -22.14 9.80
CA LEU A 207 2.12 -20.71 9.60
C LEU A 207 3.49 -20.24 10.11
N LYS A 208 3.96 -20.77 11.24
CA LYS A 208 5.33 -20.49 11.74
C LYS A 208 6.40 -20.98 10.76
N ALA A 209 6.29 -22.23 10.31
CA ALA A 209 7.22 -22.79 9.32
C ALA A 209 7.16 -22.06 7.98
N PHE A 210 5.96 -21.64 7.56
CA PHE A 210 5.78 -20.81 6.37
C PHE A 210 6.50 -19.47 6.52
N THR A 211 6.32 -18.77 7.64
CA THR A 211 6.97 -17.49 7.92
C THR A 211 8.48 -17.60 7.82
N ASP A 212 9.10 -18.59 8.48
CA ASP A 212 10.55 -18.74 8.47
C ASP A 212 11.08 -19.10 7.08
N ARG A 213 10.39 -20.01 6.36
CA ARG A 213 10.73 -20.34 4.98
C ARG A 213 10.64 -19.13 4.05
N MET A 214 9.61 -18.29 4.21
CA MET A 214 9.46 -17.08 3.38
C MET A 214 10.49 -16.02 3.73
N ARG A 215 10.88 -15.90 5.01
CA ARG A 215 12.00 -15.06 5.44
C ARG A 215 13.28 -15.44 4.69
N GLU A 216 13.61 -16.73 4.63
CA GLU A 216 14.78 -17.23 3.90
C GLU A 216 14.67 -17.00 2.39
N ALA A 217 13.52 -17.36 1.80
CA ALA A 217 13.30 -17.21 0.37
C ALA A 217 13.36 -15.74 -0.10
N ALA A 218 13.01 -14.79 0.79
CA ALA A 218 13.07 -13.36 0.53
C ALA A 218 14.41 -12.71 0.96
N ASP A 219 15.37 -13.50 1.46
CA ASP A 219 16.66 -13.01 1.99
C ASP A 219 16.47 -11.91 3.07
N VAL A 220 15.45 -12.07 3.92
CA VAL A 220 15.17 -11.18 5.05
C VAL A 220 15.92 -11.70 6.29
N PRO A 221 16.73 -10.88 6.99
CA PRO A 221 17.51 -11.35 8.14
C PRO A 221 16.64 -11.90 9.28
N GLY A 222 15.55 -11.21 9.58
CA GLY A 222 14.63 -11.60 10.64
C GLY A 222 13.26 -10.92 10.54
N VAL A 223 12.25 -11.57 11.11
CA VAL A 223 10.85 -11.12 11.10
C VAL A 223 10.19 -11.47 12.43
N SER A 224 9.37 -10.57 12.97
CA SER A 224 8.46 -10.86 14.10
C SER A 224 7.03 -10.97 13.59
N VAL A 225 6.30 -11.97 14.07
CA VAL A 225 4.89 -12.18 13.72
C VAL A 225 4.07 -12.31 14.99
N VAL A 226 2.98 -11.56 15.03
CA VAL A 226 1.91 -11.72 16.02
C VAL A 226 0.63 -12.14 15.30
N LEU A 227 0.05 -13.25 15.71
CA LEU A 227 -1.25 -13.75 15.25
C LEU A 227 -2.13 -13.97 16.48
N PHE A 228 -3.31 -13.37 16.50
CA PHE A 228 -4.27 -13.52 17.58
C PHE A 228 -5.68 -13.61 17.00
N ASP A 229 -6.59 -14.19 17.78
CA ASP A 229 -8.03 -14.14 17.53
C ASP A 229 -8.76 -13.56 18.75
N GLN A 230 -10.09 -13.65 18.73
CA GLN A 230 -10.96 -13.17 19.81
C GLN A 230 -10.77 -13.91 21.15
N HIS A 231 -10.01 -15.02 21.16
CA HIS A 231 -9.82 -15.88 22.32
C HIS A 231 -8.40 -15.79 22.88
N ALA A 232 -7.38 -15.76 22.01
CA ALA A 232 -5.98 -15.77 22.45
C ALA A 232 -4.99 -15.29 21.38
N THR A 233 -3.79 -14.95 21.84
CA THR A 233 -2.59 -14.88 21.00
C THR A 233 -2.14 -16.30 20.65
N LEU A 234 -2.02 -16.57 19.36
CA LEU A 234 -1.67 -17.88 18.76
C LEU A 234 -0.21 -17.94 18.30
N ILE A 235 0.35 -16.81 17.87
CA ILE A 235 1.76 -16.62 17.53
C ILE A 235 2.20 -15.28 18.11
N GLU A 236 3.35 -15.24 18.76
CA GLU A 236 4.03 -14.03 19.20
C GLU A 236 5.52 -14.36 19.25
N GLU A 237 6.13 -14.43 18.06
CA GLU A 237 7.47 -15.01 17.89
C GLU A 237 8.32 -14.21 16.91
N GLY A 238 9.62 -14.28 17.12
CA GLY A 238 10.65 -13.79 16.20
C GLY A 238 11.32 -14.95 15.47
N PHE A 239 11.64 -14.73 14.20
CA PHE A 239 12.32 -15.68 13.32
C PHE A 239 13.58 -15.03 12.75
N GLY A 240 14.70 -15.75 12.73
CA GLY A 240 15.97 -15.25 12.22
C GLY A 240 16.71 -14.31 13.17
N VAL A 241 17.54 -13.43 12.61
CA VAL A 241 18.46 -12.56 13.35
C VAL A 241 18.22 -11.08 13.04
N ARG A 242 18.59 -10.22 13.99
CA ARG A 242 18.35 -8.76 13.89
C ARG A 242 19.22 -8.11 12.81
N GLU A 243 20.43 -8.61 12.62
CA GLU A 243 21.41 -8.08 11.68
C GLU A 243 22.13 -9.22 10.96
N ARG A 244 22.39 -9.04 9.65
CA ARG A 244 23.13 -10.03 8.86
C ARG A 244 24.52 -10.24 9.45
N GLY A 245 24.93 -11.50 9.58
CA GLY A 245 26.25 -11.87 10.10
C GLY A 245 26.40 -11.71 11.62
N ARG A 246 25.35 -11.31 12.33
CA ARG A 246 25.36 -11.28 13.80
C ARG A 246 24.40 -12.32 14.40
N PRO A 247 24.70 -12.84 15.61
CA PRO A 247 23.93 -13.94 16.19
C PRO A 247 22.68 -13.50 16.95
N GLU A 248 22.45 -12.19 17.15
CA GLU A 248 21.33 -11.73 17.98
C GLU A 248 19.98 -12.09 17.33
N PRO A 249 19.15 -12.90 18.00
CA PRO A 249 17.89 -13.34 17.42
C PRO A 249 16.88 -12.19 17.39
N VAL A 250 15.98 -12.26 16.41
CA VAL A 250 14.72 -11.51 16.49
C VAL A 250 13.82 -12.16 17.53
N THR A 251 13.10 -11.33 18.28
CA THR A 251 12.13 -11.72 19.30
C THR A 251 10.81 -10.97 19.10
N ALA A 252 9.75 -11.35 19.80
CA ALA A 252 8.50 -10.60 19.82
C ALA A 252 8.69 -9.14 20.25
N ASP A 253 9.65 -8.89 21.16
CA ASP A 253 9.97 -7.56 21.69
C ASP A 253 10.96 -6.75 20.83
N SER A 254 11.38 -7.29 19.68
CA SER A 254 12.32 -6.58 18.81
C SER A 254 11.68 -5.32 18.24
N LEU A 255 12.37 -4.19 18.37
CA LEU A 255 11.91 -2.89 17.88
C LEU A 255 12.25 -2.72 16.39
N TYR A 256 11.28 -2.18 15.64
CA TYR A 256 11.39 -1.93 14.20
C TYR A 256 11.09 -0.46 13.86
N ILE A 257 11.65 0.02 12.75
CA ILE A 257 11.15 1.23 12.10
C ILE A 257 9.85 0.84 11.37
N ILE A 258 8.70 1.14 11.99
CA ILE A 258 7.38 0.70 11.50
C ILE A 258 6.85 1.50 10.29
N ALA A 259 7.57 2.54 9.86
CA ALA A 259 7.30 3.34 8.65
C ALA A 259 5.83 3.80 8.54
N SER A 260 5.14 3.47 7.44
CA SER A 260 3.77 3.93 7.18
C SER A 260 2.73 3.48 8.20
N ASN A 261 3.05 2.51 9.08
CA ASN A 261 2.19 2.16 10.21
C ASN A 261 2.03 3.31 11.23
N THR A 262 2.86 4.35 11.18
CA THR A 262 2.66 5.58 11.98
C THR A 262 1.42 6.37 11.52
N LYS A 263 1.01 6.30 10.25
CA LYS A 263 -0.14 7.05 9.70
C LYS A 263 -1.47 6.76 10.40
N PRO A 264 -1.90 5.50 10.64
CA PRO A 264 -3.12 5.23 11.39
C PRO A 264 -3.02 5.73 12.84
N LEU A 265 -1.84 5.71 13.47
CA LEU A 265 -1.64 6.30 14.80
C LEU A 265 -1.85 7.82 14.79
N THR A 266 -1.27 8.54 13.83
CA THR A 266 -1.51 9.98 13.64
C THR A 266 -3.00 10.28 13.35
N THR A 267 -3.65 9.44 12.55
CA THR A 267 -5.07 9.58 12.22
C THR A 267 -5.94 9.36 13.45
N LEU A 268 -5.59 8.40 14.32
CA LEU A 268 -6.27 8.18 15.59
C LEU A 268 -6.14 9.40 16.51
N LEU A 269 -4.96 10.02 16.59
CA LEU A 269 -4.77 11.25 17.36
C LEU A 269 -5.64 12.39 16.83
N LEU A 270 -5.75 12.55 15.50
CA LEU A 270 -6.67 13.52 14.89
C LEU A 270 -8.14 13.19 15.20
N ALA A 271 -8.53 11.93 15.11
CA ALA A 271 -9.89 11.48 15.40
C ALA A 271 -10.29 11.78 16.86
N ARG A 272 -9.37 11.58 17.82
CA ARG A 272 -9.61 11.95 19.22
C ARG A 272 -9.89 13.44 19.39
N LEU A 273 -9.11 14.30 18.72
CA LEU A 273 -9.35 15.75 18.76
C LEU A 273 -10.68 16.14 18.12
N VAL A 274 -11.12 15.42 17.08
CA VAL A 274 -12.43 15.61 16.46
C VAL A 274 -13.55 15.17 17.41
N ASP A 275 -13.42 14.00 18.05
CA ASP A 275 -14.39 13.49 19.02
C ASP A 275 -14.51 14.41 20.24
N GLU A 276 -13.41 15.05 20.65
CA GLU A 276 -13.37 16.08 21.70
C GLU A 276 -13.96 17.43 21.26
N GLY A 277 -14.41 17.57 20.01
CA GLY A 277 -14.99 18.80 19.49
C GLY A 277 -13.99 19.94 19.27
N ARG A 278 -12.68 19.66 19.22
CA ARG A 278 -11.63 20.68 19.00
C ARG A 278 -11.71 21.28 17.60
N PHE A 279 -12.11 20.47 16.62
CA PHE A 279 -12.42 20.84 15.23
C PHE A 279 -13.18 19.67 14.56
N GLY A 280 -13.73 19.87 13.37
CA GLY A 280 -14.38 18.82 12.58
C GLY A 280 -13.51 18.32 11.42
N TRP A 281 -13.91 17.21 10.81
CA TRP A 281 -13.29 16.68 9.59
C TRP A 281 -13.35 17.65 8.40
N ASP A 282 -14.38 18.50 8.37
CA ASP A 282 -14.59 19.55 7.38
C ASP A 282 -13.98 20.90 7.78
N THR A 283 -13.26 20.99 8.90
CA THR A 283 -12.57 22.23 9.27
C THR A 283 -11.39 22.48 8.31
N PRO A 284 -11.23 23.71 7.79
CA PRO A 284 -10.04 24.07 7.01
C PRO A 284 -8.77 23.95 7.85
N VAL A 285 -7.73 23.32 7.30
CA VAL A 285 -6.47 23.09 8.04
C VAL A 285 -5.82 24.40 8.47
N THR A 286 -5.96 25.46 7.67
CA THR A 286 -5.47 26.80 7.98
C THR A 286 -6.12 27.44 9.21
N GLN A 287 -7.30 26.98 9.65
CA GLN A 287 -7.89 27.43 10.91
C GLN A 287 -7.22 26.80 12.12
N ILE A 288 -6.72 25.56 11.98
CA ILE A 288 -6.06 24.81 13.05
C ILE A 288 -4.56 25.17 13.10
N TYR A 289 -3.95 25.30 11.92
CA TYR A 289 -2.55 25.67 11.76
C TYR A 289 -2.42 26.80 10.73
N PRO A 290 -2.44 28.08 11.17
CA PRO A 290 -2.42 29.23 10.25
C PRO A 290 -1.21 29.31 9.32
N ARG A 291 -0.10 28.65 9.66
CA ARG A 291 1.10 28.57 8.82
C ARG A 291 1.07 27.40 7.82
N PHE A 292 0.02 26.59 7.81
CA PHE A 292 -0.15 25.50 6.85
C PHE A 292 -0.14 26.04 5.43
N LYS A 293 0.75 25.50 4.60
CA LYS A 293 0.90 25.91 3.22
C LYS A 293 1.40 24.75 2.38
N ILE A 294 0.89 24.67 1.16
CA ILE A 294 1.46 23.89 0.06
C ILE A 294 1.82 24.86 -1.09
N GLY A 295 2.45 24.35 -2.14
CA GLY A 295 2.91 25.12 -3.31
C GLY A 295 1.80 25.76 -4.17
N ASP A 296 0.54 25.71 -3.71
CA ASP A 296 -0.63 26.33 -4.34
C ASP A 296 -1.50 27.02 -3.27
N ALA A 297 -1.67 28.33 -3.38
CA ALA A 297 -2.41 29.12 -2.40
C ALA A 297 -3.93 28.88 -2.44
N GLU A 298 -4.50 28.61 -3.61
CA GLU A 298 -5.93 28.33 -3.77
C GLU A 298 -6.28 26.96 -3.19
N VAL A 299 -5.44 25.96 -3.45
CA VAL A 299 -5.64 24.62 -2.88
C VAL A 299 -5.37 24.64 -1.38
N THR A 300 -4.32 25.33 -0.90
CA THR A 300 -4.04 25.50 0.53
C THR A 300 -5.29 25.93 1.32
N ARG A 301 -6.05 26.91 0.82
CA ARG A 301 -7.26 27.42 1.48
C ARG A 301 -8.45 26.45 1.47
N ARG A 302 -8.44 25.47 0.56
CA ARG A 302 -9.51 24.48 0.40
C ARG A 302 -9.20 23.14 1.05
N ILE A 303 -7.99 22.95 1.59
CA ILE A 303 -7.63 21.72 2.29
C ILE A 303 -8.34 21.68 3.65
N LEU A 304 -9.17 20.65 3.80
CA LEU A 304 -9.88 20.29 5.02
C LEU A 304 -9.11 19.18 5.75
N VAL A 305 -9.34 19.00 7.05
CA VAL A 305 -8.69 17.93 7.84
C VAL A 305 -8.87 16.56 7.18
N LYS A 306 -10.07 16.24 6.67
CA LYS A 306 -10.34 14.96 5.97
C LYS A 306 -9.45 14.73 4.76
N HIS A 307 -9.04 15.79 4.05
CA HIS A 307 -8.18 15.67 2.87
C HIS A 307 -6.77 15.18 3.23
N LEU A 308 -6.28 15.50 4.43
CA LEU A 308 -4.98 15.03 4.93
C LEU A 308 -4.97 13.52 5.16
N VAL A 309 -6.07 12.97 5.73
CA VAL A 309 -6.15 11.55 6.12
C VAL A 309 -6.57 10.63 4.98
N CYS A 310 -7.39 11.11 4.03
CA CYS A 310 -7.75 10.33 2.84
C CYS A 310 -6.70 10.40 1.73
N ALA A 311 -5.59 11.12 1.95
CA ALA A 311 -4.56 11.41 0.95
C ALA A 311 -5.12 12.07 -0.32
N CYS A 312 -6.10 12.96 -0.17
CA CYS A 312 -6.83 13.60 -1.28
C CYS A 312 -6.38 15.05 -1.55
N THR A 313 -5.15 15.41 -1.18
CA THR A 313 -4.62 16.77 -1.40
C THR A 313 -4.04 16.97 -2.80
N GLY A 314 -3.91 15.89 -3.58
CA GLY A 314 -3.27 15.89 -4.90
C GLY A 314 -1.74 16.01 -4.86
N LEU A 315 -1.13 16.01 -3.67
CA LEU A 315 0.31 16.17 -3.51
C LEU A 315 1.08 14.97 -4.08
N PRO A 316 2.18 15.21 -4.82
CA PRO A 316 3.05 14.15 -5.30
C PRO A 316 3.83 13.53 -4.14
N ARG A 317 4.35 12.32 -4.35
CA ARG A 317 5.27 11.68 -3.40
C ARG A 317 6.59 12.46 -3.27
N GLN A 318 7.03 12.64 -2.03
CA GLN A 318 8.33 13.21 -1.63
C GLN A 318 8.88 12.38 -0.44
N ASP A 319 8.94 11.06 -0.61
CA ASP A 319 8.89 10.10 0.50
C ASP A 319 10.13 9.22 0.65
N PHE A 320 11.23 9.49 -0.05
CA PHE A 320 12.47 8.74 0.16
C PHE A 320 13.61 9.57 0.79
N GLU A 321 13.60 10.89 0.65
CA GLU A 321 14.67 11.73 1.21
C GLU A 321 14.70 11.63 2.74
N TRP A 322 13.53 11.59 3.41
CA TRP A 322 13.46 11.47 4.86
C TRP A 322 14.10 10.17 5.37
N LEU A 323 14.07 9.07 4.61
CA LEU A 323 14.67 7.79 5.04
C LEU A 323 16.18 7.90 5.20
N PHE A 324 16.82 8.77 4.41
CA PHE A 324 18.27 8.97 4.41
C PHE A 324 18.72 10.25 5.12
N THR A 325 17.77 11.11 5.53
CA THR A 325 18.04 12.43 6.13
C THR A 325 17.27 12.66 7.43
N PHE A 326 16.64 11.62 8.01
CA PHE A 326 15.79 11.76 9.20
C PHE A 326 16.49 12.43 10.37
N ASP A 327 17.80 12.22 10.51
CA ASP A 327 18.68 12.79 11.53
C ASP A 327 18.93 14.30 11.33
N ARG A 328 18.79 14.80 10.09
CA ARG A 328 19.00 16.20 9.70
C ARG A 328 17.71 16.95 9.41
N SER A 329 16.57 16.26 9.39
CA SER A 329 15.28 16.85 9.09
C SER A 329 14.56 17.31 10.37
N SER A 330 14.06 18.54 10.38
CA SER A 330 13.20 19.05 11.46
C SER A 330 11.74 19.06 11.02
N PRO A 331 10.77 19.03 11.96
CA PRO A 331 9.35 19.18 11.61
C PRO A 331 9.08 20.44 10.78
N GLN A 332 9.75 21.55 11.10
CA GLN A 332 9.61 22.80 10.32
C GLN A 332 10.20 22.66 8.93
N GLY A 333 11.38 22.03 8.78
CA GLY A 333 11.98 21.79 7.46
C GLY A 333 11.09 20.94 6.55
N GLN A 334 10.40 19.93 7.10
CA GLN A 334 9.43 19.14 6.34
C GLN A 334 8.22 19.98 5.89
N LEU A 335 7.74 20.90 6.73
CA LEU A 335 6.68 21.85 6.36
C LEU A 335 7.16 22.87 5.32
N ASP A 336 8.43 23.26 5.35
CA ASP A 336 9.01 24.18 4.36
C ASP A 336 9.12 23.50 2.98
N VAL A 337 9.54 22.23 2.94
CA VAL A 337 9.49 21.42 1.72
C VAL A 337 8.04 21.29 1.22
N LEU A 338 7.11 20.93 2.10
CA LEU A 338 5.68 20.83 1.78
C LEU A 338 5.12 22.12 1.17
N ALA A 339 5.54 23.29 1.68
CA ALA A 339 5.12 24.59 1.18
C ALA A 339 5.57 24.89 -0.26
N THR A 340 6.51 24.12 -0.81
CA THR A 340 6.95 24.21 -2.21
C THR A 340 6.24 23.20 -3.12
N MET A 341 5.62 22.17 -2.56
CA MET A 341 5.02 21.07 -3.31
C MET A 341 3.68 21.47 -3.93
N LYS A 342 3.58 21.39 -5.25
CA LYS A 342 2.33 21.66 -5.97
C LYS A 342 1.50 20.37 -6.12
N PRO A 343 0.18 20.43 -5.88
CA PRO A 343 -0.73 19.35 -6.26
C PRO A 343 -0.61 19.05 -7.75
N THR A 344 -0.88 17.80 -8.11
CA THR A 344 -0.75 17.31 -9.49
C THR A 344 -2.02 16.65 -10.00
N THR A 345 -3.04 16.48 -9.17
CA THR A 345 -4.37 15.94 -9.53
C THR A 345 -5.46 16.63 -8.75
#